data_AF-K1QEX9-F1
#
_entry.id   AF-K1QEX9-F1
#
_cell.length_a   1.000
_cell.length_b   1.000
_cell.length_c   1.000
_cell.angle_alpha   90.00
_cell.angle_beta   90.00
_cell.angle_gamma   90.00
#
_symmetry.space_group_name_H-M   'P 1'
#
loop_
_entity.id
_entity.type
_entity.pdbx_description
1 polymer ?
#
loop_
_entity_poly.entity_id
_entity_poly.type
_entity_poly.pdbx_seq_one_letter_code
_entity_poly.pdbx_strand_id
1 'polypeptide(L)'
;MIPTFPAIFVLLIIKGSKAGLYDLFTLESRLSGFVIEKISPIGMVMCVKECSKRVSCASLNFSRKRLECELSHSDISTNPSNMASDPDFIYIGRNQIPDDYFDSKTASCPAKRSSVNTATGSKCVKSDCPSDHPDTNVTTVKVTSTKIGTVLNYTCNSDTSIILTSTCTGNGSWTSSASLCWGIPDCFKTPASCWIQYNFTYDNTWDGCTGGTRYVRRTQYPSAPYVGVVLCSPTRYKIVLGSAFTDKFLSVGDGNGSGADHCELVGGYQTEAIMANDYTTAPTVTGYKRSNWGEPFTVGTIGKATSYKCNSWHECGITIPTQPEPPCFNTSTSCWNEYSFVHDTAWNGCTGGKRYVMKTKYTSAPIVGVELCNSTRYQIFLGGNLTDKFLNIGDGEGTAGADHCELVGGQEMDAVLPGTYVNAPALTVEKIAMHDGAKYSVFGVYAVFGVRPDCPSCMLYTNYYSPPKRKRSYVRTVSRLNN
;
A
#
# COMPACT_ATOMS: atom_id res chain seq x y z
N MET A 1 -8.57 63.15 -86.62
CA MET A 1 -9.48 63.38 -85.48
C MET A 1 -9.55 62.08 -84.69
N ILE A 2 -9.00 62.08 -83.48
CA ILE A 2 -9.08 60.96 -82.53
C ILE A 2 -9.72 61.56 -81.27
N PRO A 3 -10.78 60.98 -80.70
CA PRO A 3 -11.51 61.59 -79.60
C PRO A 3 -10.73 61.41 -78.30
N THR A 4 -10.53 62.50 -77.57
CA THR A 4 -10.06 62.50 -76.19
C THR A 4 -11.23 62.20 -75.26
N PHE A 5 -11.26 61.03 -74.66
CA PHE A 5 -12.18 60.72 -73.56
C PHE A 5 -11.57 61.22 -72.24
N PRO A 6 -12.27 62.05 -71.44
CA PRO A 6 -11.83 62.35 -70.08
C PRO A 6 -12.10 61.12 -69.21
N ALA A 7 -11.03 60.41 -68.83
CA ALA A 7 -11.11 59.35 -67.83
C ALA A 7 -11.35 59.99 -66.45
N ILE A 8 -12.57 59.87 -65.93
CA ILE A 8 -12.89 60.22 -64.55
C ILE A 8 -12.34 59.10 -63.66
N PHE A 9 -11.25 59.37 -62.95
CA PHE A 9 -10.78 58.51 -61.85
C PHE A 9 -11.68 58.75 -60.64
N VAL A 10 -12.65 57.88 -60.43
CA VAL A 10 -13.37 57.80 -59.15
C VAL A 10 -12.45 57.10 -58.15
N LEU A 11 -11.79 57.89 -57.30
CA LEU A 11 -11.08 57.37 -56.12
C LEU A 11 -12.13 56.92 -55.10
N LEU A 12 -12.54 55.65 -55.16
CA LEU A 12 -13.30 55.01 -54.10
C LEU A 12 -12.37 54.79 -52.91
N ILE A 13 -12.28 55.79 -52.04
CA ILE A 13 -11.66 55.62 -50.72
C ILE A 13 -12.67 54.84 -49.87
N ILE A 14 -12.56 53.51 -49.89
CA ILE A 14 -13.23 52.65 -48.92
C ILE A 14 -12.51 52.85 -47.58
N LYS A 15 -12.91 53.85 -46.81
CA LYS A 15 -12.55 53.93 -45.38
C LYS A 15 -13.26 52.77 -44.67
N GLY A 16 -12.56 51.65 -44.51
CA GLY A 16 -13.00 50.58 -43.61
C GLY A 16 -12.88 49.14 -44.10
N SER A 17 -11.97 48.78 -45.01
CA SER A 17 -11.59 47.36 -45.12
C SER A 17 -10.57 47.04 -44.03
N LYS A 18 -11.01 46.40 -42.95
CA LYS A 18 -10.08 45.67 -42.06
C LYS A 18 -9.25 44.74 -42.94
N ALA A 19 -7.92 44.82 -42.85
CA ALA A 19 -7.04 43.83 -43.49
C ALA A 19 -7.52 42.45 -43.04
N GLY A 20 -8.03 41.67 -43.98
CA GLY A 20 -8.55 40.34 -43.68
C GLY A 20 -7.37 39.38 -43.54
N LEU A 21 -7.61 38.21 -42.94
CA LEU A 21 -6.65 37.09 -42.92
C LEU A 21 -6.04 36.80 -44.31
N TYR A 22 -6.75 37.22 -45.38
CA TYR A 22 -6.37 37.08 -46.78
C TYR A 22 -5.13 37.87 -47.23
N ASP A 23 -4.74 38.92 -46.51
CA ASP A 23 -3.56 39.74 -46.86
C ASP A 23 -2.23 39.16 -46.30
N LEU A 24 -2.31 38.15 -45.41
CA LEU A 24 -1.16 37.42 -44.84
C LEU A 24 -0.59 36.34 -45.80
N PHE A 25 -1.14 36.21 -47.01
CA PHE A 25 -1.08 35.00 -47.83
C PHE A 25 0.07 34.90 -48.85
N THR A 26 1.18 35.59 -48.64
CA THR A 26 2.26 35.66 -49.65
C THR A 26 3.61 35.10 -49.19
N LEU A 27 3.64 33.96 -48.49
CA LEU A 27 4.90 33.24 -48.26
C LEU A 27 4.75 31.71 -48.38
N GLU A 28 5.16 31.19 -49.55
CA GLU A 28 5.42 29.77 -49.86
C GLU A 28 6.60 29.27 -49.02
N SER A 29 6.32 28.95 -47.78
CA SER A 29 7.36 28.68 -46.79
C SER A 29 6.85 27.85 -45.64
N ARG A 30 7.79 27.15 -45.02
CA ARG A 30 7.53 26.21 -43.94
C ARG A 30 8.66 26.23 -42.92
N LEU A 31 8.29 26.31 -41.66
CA LEU A 31 9.23 26.12 -40.55
C LEU A 31 9.31 24.62 -40.19
N SER A 32 10.49 24.02 -40.29
CA SER A 32 10.69 22.58 -40.07
C SER A 32 11.29 22.24 -38.70
N GLY A 33 10.74 21.20 -38.04
CA GLY A 33 11.32 20.58 -36.84
C GLY A 33 10.64 20.89 -35.50
N PHE A 34 9.85 21.95 -35.40
CA PHE A 34 9.28 22.44 -34.13
C PHE A 34 7.78 22.16 -33.96
N VAL A 35 7.27 21.15 -34.67
CA VAL A 35 5.84 20.86 -34.74
C VAL A 35 5.32 20.28 -33.42
N ILE A 36 4.38 20.98 -32.79
CA ILE A 36 3.60 20.55 -31.61
C ILE A 36 2.56 19.51 -32.00
N GLU A 37 1.85 19.75 -33.10
CA GLU A 37 0.71 18.95 -33.51
C GLU A 37 0.44 19.12 -35.00
N LYS A 38 0.04 18.03 -35.65
CA LYS A 38 -0.50 18.05 -37.00
C LYS A 38 -1.99 17.74 -36.95
N ILE A 39 -2.80 18.59 -37.56
CA ILE A 39 -4.25 18.46 -37.57
C ILE A 39 -4.68 18.35 -39.03
N SER A 40 -5.33 17.25 -39.39
CA SER A 40 -5.91 17.02 -40.72
C SER A 40 -7.15 16.14 -40.58
N PRO A 41 -8.22 16.39 -41.35
CA PRO A 41 -8.42 17.54 -42.23
C PRO A 41 -8.84 18.78 -41.44
N ILE A 42 -8.33 19.96 -41.81
CA ILE A 42 -8.70 21.23 -41.17
C ILE A 42 -8.62 22.39 -42.18
N GLY A 43 -9.53 23.35 -42.04
CA GLY A 43 -9.48 24.60 -42.79
C GLY A 43 -8.51 25.61 -42.17
N MET A 44 -7.93 26.48 -42.98
CA MET A 44 -6.92 27.47 -42.56
C MET A 44 -7.41 28.38 -41.41
N VAL A 45 -8.65 28.86 -41.46
CA VAL A 45 -9.25 29.69 -40.40
C VAL A 45 -9.31 28.93 -39.07
N MET A 46 -9.64 27.63 -39.12
CA MET A 46 -9.64 26.78 -37.94
C MET A 46 -8.21 26.50 -37.45
N CYS A 47 -7.25 26.32 -38.35
CA CYS A 47 -5.83 26.19 -38.00
C CYS A 47 -5.31 27.43 -37.24
N VAL A 48 -5.64 28.63 -37.71
CA VAL A 48 -5.31 29.89 -37.02
C VAL A 48 -5.96 29.94 -35.63
N LYS A 49 -7.26 29.64 -35.52
CA LYS A 49 -7.95 29.57 -34.23
C LYS A 49 -7.32 28.54 -33.27
N GLU A 50 -6.91 27.39 -33.78
CA GLU A 50 -6.24 26.37 -32.98
C GLU A 50 -4.88 26.86 -32.46
N CYS A 51 -4.13 27.63 -33.26
CA CYS A 51 -2.92 28.28 -32.75
C CYS A 51 -3.24 29.38 -31.72
N SER A 52 -4.21 30.26 -32.00
CA SER A 52 -4.59 31.37 -31.10
C SER A 52 -5.03 30.90 -29.73
N LYS A 53 -5.78 29.79 -29.65
CA LYS A 53 -6.20 29.17 -28.38
C LYS A 53 -5.04 28.65 -27.51
N ARG A 54 -3.90 28.31 -28.12
CA ARG A 54 -2.81 27.59 -27.44
C ARG A 54 -1.67 28.53 -27.12
N VAL A 55 -1.41 28.81 -25.85
CA VAL A 55 -0.28 29.67 -25.41
C VAL A 55 1.07 29.15 -25.94
N SER A 56 1.21 27.83 -26.09
CA SER A 56 2.43 27.19 -26.58
C SER A 56 2.64 27.30 -28.10
N CYS A 57 1.66 27.76 -28.88
CA CYS A 57 1.80 27.88 -30.33
C CYS A 57 2.47 29.21 -30.69
N ALA A 58 3.73 29.19 -31.11
CA ALA A 58 4.48 30.37 -31.56
C ALA A 58 4.28 30.65 -33.06
N SER A 59 4.00 29.63 -33.87
CA SER A 59 3.68 29.76 -35.29
C SER A 59 2.90 28.56 -35.80
N LEU A 60 2.43 28.61 -37.04
CA LEU A 60 1.80 27.48 -37.73
C LEU A 60 2.28 27.36 -39.17
N ASN A 61 2.26 26.16 -39.73
CA ASN A 61 2.32 25.90 -41.18
C ASN A 61 0.96 25.33 -41.62
N PHE A 62 0.42 25.79 -42.74
CA PHE A 62 -0.81 25.25 -43.31
C PHE A 62 -0.58 24.73 -44.73
N SER A 63 -0.84 23.44 -44.97
CA SER A 63 -0.81 22.86 -46.33
C SER A 63 -2.17 22.99 -47.00
N ARG A 64 -2.20 23.69 -48.13
CA ARG A 64 -3.42 23.82 -48.96
C ARG A 64 -3.76 22.51 -49.67
N LYS A 65 -2.76 21.74 -50.09
CA LYS A 65 -2.98 20.48 -50.82
C LYS A 65 -3.51 19.38 -49.90
N ARG A 66 -3.04 19.35 -48.65
CA ARG A 66 -3.37 18.29 -47.68
C ARG A 66 -4.42 18.67 -46.65
N LEU A 67 -4.89 19.93 -46.65
CA LEU A 67 -5.78 20.48 -45.62
C LEU A 67 -5.24 20.17 -44.21
N GLU A 68 -3.94 20.38 -44.02
CA GLU A 68 -3.20 19.99 -42.83
C GLU A 68 -2.61 21.23 -42.16
N CYS A 69 -2.78 21.32 -40.84
CA CYS A 69 -2.23 22.36 -40.00
C CYS A 69 -1.11 21.79 -39.14
N GLU A 70 0.09 22.33 -39.22
CA GLU A 70 1.20 22.03 -38.32
C GLU A 70 1.37 23.20 -37.35
N LEU A 71 0.99 23.03 -36.10
CA LEU A 71 1.22 24.03 -35.05
C LEU A 71 2.65 23.88 -34.53
N SER A 72 3.35 24.98 -34.27
CA SER A 72 4.77 24.99 -33.89
C SER A 72 4.99 25.77 -32.58
N HIS A 73 5.94 25.30 -31.75
CA HIS A 73 6.33 25.98 -30.50
C HIS A 73 7.50 26.96 -30.68
N SER A 74 8.02 27.07 -31.90
CA SER A 74 9.02 28.05 -32.30
C SER A 74 8.50 28.87 -33.48
N ASP A 75 9.13 30.02 -33.71
CA ASP A 75 8.90 30.88 -34.87
C ASP A 75 10.21 31.19 -35.63
N ILE A 76 10.09 31.92 -36.74
CA ILE A 76 11.19 32.39 -37.58
C ILE A 76 12.14 33.36 -36.85
N SER A 77 11.67 34.09 -35.84
CA SER A 77 12.52 35.02 -35.10
C SER A 77 13.51 34.26 -34.20
N THR A 78 13.10 33.10 -33.71
CA THR A 78 13.91 32.24 -32.85
C THR A 78 14.80 31.28 -33.63
N ASN A 79 14.28 30.68 -34.72
CA ASN A 79 14.99 29.65 -35.48
C ASN A 79 14.93 29.92 -37.00
N PRO A 80 15.62 30.97 -37.49
CA PRO A 80 15.56 31.37 -38.89
C PRO A 80 16.18 30.33 -39.85
N SER A 81 17.19 29.56 -39.41
CA SER A 81 17.85 28.51 -40.21
C SER A 81 16.92 27.37 -40.62
N ASN A 82 15.80 27.21 -39.93
CA ASN A 82 14.84 26.13 -40.13
C ASN A 82 13.68 26.53 -41.05
N MET A 83 13.69 27.77 -41.53
CA MET A 83 12.74 28.28 -42.49
C MET A 83 13.20 27.91 -43.89
N ALA A 84 12.36 27.19 -44.63
CA ALA A 84 12.61 26.84 -46.02
C ALA A 84 11.48 27.34 -46.91
N SER A 85 11.80 27.63 -48.17
CA SER A 85 10.77 27.84 -49.19
C SER A 85 10.12 26.51 -49.52
N ASP A 86 8.79 26.44 -49.41
CA ASP A 86 8.00 25.25 -49.67
C ASP A 86 6.62 25.68 -50.21
N PRO A 87 6.33 25.41 -51.50
CA PRO A 87 5.09 25.86 -52.14
C PRO A 87 3.83 25.09 -51.68
N ASP A 88 3.97 23.97 -50.94
CA ASP A 88 2.81 23.29 -50.34
C ASP A 88 2.27 24.04 -49.12
N PHE A 89 3.12 24.81 -48.44
CA PHE A 89 2.85 25.34 -47.12
C PHE A 89 2.80 26.86 -47.05
N ILE A 90 2.00 27.33 -46.10
CA ILE A 90 1.93 28.72 -45.70
C ILE A 90 2.30 28.81 -44.23
N TYR A 91 3.38 29.53 -43.94
CA TYR A 91 3.81 29.82 -42.58
C TYR A 91 3.14 31.11 -42.06
N ILE A 92 2.66 31.08 -40.82
CA ILE A 92 2.12 32.25 -40.11
C ILE A 92 2.71 32.29 -38.70
N GLY A 93 3.36 33.39 -38.34
CA GLY A 93 3.80 33.65 -36.96
C GLY A 93 2.63 34.06 -36.07
N ARG A 94 2.63 33.67 -34.78
CA ARG A 94 1.55 34.03 -33.84
C ARG A 94 1.35 35.55 -33.75
N ASN A 95 2.44 36.31 -33.82
CA ASN A 95 2.43 37.79 -33.83
C ASN A 95 1.80 38.41 -35.07
N GLN A 96 1.59 37.63 -36.13
CA GLN A 96 0.94 38.06 -37.37
C GLN A 96 -0.55 37.72 -37.39
N ILE A 97 -1.04 36.95 -36.42
CA ILE A 97 -2.46 36.61 -36.32
C ILE A 97 -3.22 37.86 -35.83
N PRO A 98 -4.31 38.27 -36.49
CA PRO A 98 -5.09 39.42 -36.05
C PRO A 98 -5.74 39.23 -34.66
N ASP A 99 -5.86 40.32 -33.91
CA ASP A 99 -6.37 40.32 -32.53
C ASP A 99 -7.77 39.73 -32.36
N ASP A 100 -8.63 39.78 -33.39
CA ASP A 100 -9.98 39.22 -33.37
C ASP A 100 -10.01 37.67 -33.36
N TYR A 101 -8.90 37.02 -33.68
CA TYR A 101 -8.72 35.58 -33.50
C TYR A 101 -8.24 35.19 -32.11
N PHE A 102 -7.81 36.17 -31.31
CA PHE A 102 -7.55 36.00 -29.89
C PHE A 102 -8.81 36.43 -29.14
N ASP A 103 -9.47 35.50 -28.44
CA ASP A 103 -10.75 35.76 -27.79
C ASP A 103 -10.67 37.02 -26.89
N SER A 104 -11.35 38.08 -27.32
CA SER A 104 -11.40 39.37 -26.63
C SER A 104 -11.93 39.21 -25.21
N LYS A 105 -11.20 39.78 -24.24
CA LYS A 105 -11.37 39.66 -22.77
C LYS A 105 -11.07 38.26 -22.20
N THR A 106 -9.80 37.90 -22.26
CA THR A 106 -9.20 37.06 -21.22
C THR A 106 -9.50 37.66 -19.84
N ALA A 107 -10.40 37.03 -19.08
CA ALA A 107 -10.06 36.82 -17.68
C ALA A 107 -8.66 36.21 -17.70
N SER A 108 -7.65 36.93 -17.17
CA SER A 108 -6.28 36.42 -17.09
C SER A 108 -6.30 35.15 -16.27
N CYS A 109 -6.43 34.00 -16.93
CA CYS A 109 -6.40 32.73 -16.28
C CYS A 109 -4.94 32.48 -15.86
N PRO A 110 -4.69 32.09 -14.60
CA PRO A 110 -3.35 31.72 -14.14
C PRO A 110 -2.73 30.64 -15.04
N ALA A 111 -1.40 30.55 -15.06
CA ALA A 111 -0.66 29.57 -15.87
C ALA A 111 -1.26 28.14 -15.76
N LYS A 112 -1.37 27.44 -16.90
CA LYS A 112 -2.00 26.10 -17.07
C LYS A 112 -3.55 26.09 -17.00
N ARG A 113 -4.20 27.23 -17.26
CA ARG A 113 -5.66 27.33 -17.39
C ARG A 113 -6.05 28.06 -18.68
N SER A 114 -7.11 27.59 -19.33
CA SER A 114 -7.73 28.22 -20.49
C SER A 114 -9.11 28.76 -20.14
N SER A 115 -9.48 29.91 -20.70
CA SER A 115 -10.84 30.45 -20.56
C SER A 115 -11.81 29.71 -21.48
N VAL A 116 -12.90 29.22 -20.93
CA VAL A 116 -14.02 28.63 -21.69
C VAL A 116 -15.26 29.49 -21.45
N ASN A 117 -15.92 29.89 -22.54
CA ASN A 117 -17.16 30.65 -22.47
C ASN A 117 -18.35 29.72 -22.19
N THR A 118 -19.08 30.00 -21.11
CA THR A 118 -20.35 29.34 -20.77
C THR A 118 -21.50 30.32 -20.96
N ALA A 119 -22.74 29.85 -20.97
CA ALA A 119 -23.94 30.70 -21.09
C ALA A 119 -24.03 31.78 -19.99
N THR A 120 -23.29 31.63 -18.88
CA THR A 120 -23.24 32.55 -17.75
C THR A 120 -21.94 33.35 -17.66
N GLY A 121 -21.06 33.27 -18.68
CA GLY A 121 -19.79 34.01 -18.74
C GLY A 121 -18.55 33.09 -18.85
N SER A 122 -17.37 33.72 -18.92
CA SER A 122 -16.09 33.03 -19.08
C SER A 122 -15.62 32.38 -17.78
N LYS A 123 -15.29 31.08 -17.81
CA LYS A 123 -14.68 30.34 -16.68
C LYS A 123 -13.29 29.83 -17.07
N CYS A 124 -12.32 29.99 -16.18
CA CYS A 124 -10.99 29.40 -16.33
C CYS A 124 -11.04 27.92 -15.96
N VAL A 125 -10.86 27.03 -16.93
CA VAL A 125 -10.68 25.59 -16.71
C VAL A 125 -9.19 25.26 -16.85
N LYS A 126 -8.71 24.22 -16.16
CA LYS A 126 -7.34 23.74 -16.39
C LYS A 126 -7.24 23.24 -17.83
N SER A 127 -6.16 23.59 -18.51
CA SER A 127 -5.90 23.21 -19.90
C SER A 127 -4.96 22.02 -20.01
N ASP A 128 -4.16 21.83 -18.97
CA ASP A 128 -3.06 20.88 -18.92
C ASP A 128 -2.92 20.30 -17.51
N CYS A 129 -2.43 19.07 -17.43
CA CYS A 129 -1.95 18.45 -16.20
C CYS A 129 -0.55 18.98 -15.82
N PRO A 130 -0.11 18.76 -14.57
CA PRO A 130 1.25 19.10 -14.18
C PRO A 130 2.32 18.34 -14.99
N SER A 131 3.49 18.95 -15.14
CA SER A 131 4.69 18.32 -15.74
C SER A 131 5.23 17.20 -14.87
N ASP A 132 4.99 17.28 -13.57
CA ASP A 132 5.31 16.25 -12.60
C ASP A 132 4.12 15.29 -12.47
N HIS A 133 4.40 13.99 -12.50
CA HIS A 133 3.38 12.97 -12.35
C HIS A 133 3.36 12.45 -10.90
N PRO A 134 2.18 12.24 -10.28
CA PRO A 134 2.09 11.79 -8.88
C PRO A 134 2.78 10.44 -8.62
N ASP A 135 2.90 9.61 -9.65
CA ASP A 135 3.42 8.25 -9.54
C ASP A 135 4.94 8.12 -9.82
N THR A 136 5.68 9.23 -10.07
CA THR A 136 7.12 9.20 -10.46
C THR A 136 8.03 8.50 -9.47
N ASN A 137 7.66 8.46 -8.19
CA ASN A 137 8.51 7.86 -7.15
C ASN A 137 8.48 6.32 -7.15
N VAL A 138 7.41 5.70 -7.69
CA VAL A 138 7.18 4.25 -7.60
C VAL A 138 7.08 3.56 -8.96
N THR A 139 7.18 4.35 -10.03
CA THR A 139 7.02 3.92 -11.43
C THR A 139 8.07 4.54 -12.34
N THR A 140 8.15 4.03 -13.55
CA THR A 140 9.01 4.55 -14.64
C THR A 140 8.35 5.69 -15.42
N VAL A 141 7.23 6.23 -14.93
CA VAL A 141 6.40 7.20 -15.67
C VAL A 141 7.20 8.42 -16.10
N LYS A 142 7.11 8.73 -17.40
CA LYS A 142 7.66 9.94 -18.01
C LYS A 142 6.51 10.70 -18.67
N VAL A 143 6.31 11.95 -18.26
CA VAL A 143 5.29 12.81 -18.85
C VAL A 143 5.75 13.24 -20.23
N THR A 144 5.20 12.59 -21.27
CA THR A 144 5.49 12.93 -22.67
C THR A 144 4.64 14.09 -23.18
N SER A 145 3.50 14.34 -22.55
CA SER A 145 2.59 15.46 -22.85
C SER A 145 1.74 15.78 -21.62
N THR A 146 1.46 17.06 -21.38
CA THR A 146 0.59 17.52 -20.29
C THR A 146 -0.85 17.80 -20.74
N LYS A 147 -1.18 17.62 -22.03
CA LYS A 147 -2.50 17.96 -22.57
C LYS A 147 -3.60 17.09 -21.96
N ILE A 148 -4.76 17.69 -21.68
CA ILE A 148 -5.97 16.93 -21.31
C ILE A 148 -6.31 15.89 -22.38
N GLY A 149 -6.62 14.67 -21.95
CA GLY A 149 -6.83 13.50 -22.79
C GLY A 149 -5.57 12.69 -23.09
N THR A 150 -4.36 13.19 -22.74
CA THR A 150 -3.12 12.42 -22.90
C THR A 150 -3.19 11.16 -22.03
N VAL A 151 -2.86 10.01 -22.63
CA VAL A 151 -2.69 8.74 -21.92
C VAL A 151 -1.19 8.38 -21.90
N LEU A 152 -0.65 8.20 -20.70
CA LEU A 152 0.72 7.74 -20.47
C LEU A 152 0.68 6.26 -20.10
N ASN A 153 1.51 5.47 -20.78
CA ASN A 153 1.75 4.07 -20.42
C ASN A 153 3.12 3.96 -19.75
N TYR A 154 3.17 3.28 -18.60
CA TYR A 154 4.39 3.14 -17.82
C TYR A 154 4.36 1.85 -17.01
N THR A 155 5.50 1.51 -16.41
CA THR A 155 5.67 0.29 -15.62
C THR A 155 6.06 0.62 -14.19
N CYS A 156 5.93 -0.38 -13.32
CA CYS A 156 6.34 -0.26 -11.93
C CYS A 156 7.84 -0.42 -11.78
N ASN A 157 8.44 0.28 -10.81
CA ASN A 157 9.88 0.12 -10.52
C ASN A 157 10.17 -1.23 -9.86
N SER A 158 9.21 -1.76 -9.10
CA SER A 158 9.24 -3.05 -8.40
C SER A 158 9.08 -4.26 -9.32
N ASP A 159 8.25 -4.13 -10.36
CA ASP A 159 7.98 -5.19 -11.33
C ASP A 159 7.63 -4.58 -12.70
N THR A 160 8.51 -4.74 -13.66
CA THR A 160 8.34 -4.20 -15.01
C THR A 160 7.30 -4.94 -15.85
N SER A 161 6.77 -6.07 -15.38
CA SER A 161 5.69 -6.80 -16.05
C SER A 161 4.31 -6.17 -15.83
N ILE A 162 4.17 -5.31 -14.81
CA ILE A 162 2.94 -4.58 -14.51
C ILE A 162 2.88 -3.31 -15.36
N ILE A 163 1.93 -3.27 -16.28
CA ILE A 163 1.69 -2.12 -17.17
C ILE A 163 0.55 -1.28 -16.60
N LEU A 164 0.81 -0.01 -16.37
CA LEU A 164 -0.14 0.97 -15.89
C LEU A 164 -0.43 2.05 -16.93
N THR A 165 -1.60 2.65 -16.78
CA THR A 165 -2.03 3.77 -17.60
C THR A 165 -2.42 4.96 -16.72
N SER A 166 -2.02 6.17 -17.12
CA SER A 166 -2.51 7.41 -16.52
C SER A 166 -3.09 8.30 -17.59
N THR A 167 -4.24 8.88 -17.33
CA THR A 167 -4.93 9.80 -18.22
C THR A 167 -4.94 11.19 -17.60
N CYS A 168 -4.58 12.20 -18.38
CA CYS A 168 -4.79 13.60 -18.00
C CYS A 168 -6.28 13.92 -18.14
N THR A 169 -6.99 14.03 -17.02
CA THR A 169 -8.45 14.17 -17.01
C THR A 169 -8.91 15.60 -17.30
N GLY A 170 -10.19 15.78 -17.65
CA GLY A 170 -10.79 17.08 -17.98
C GLY A 170 -10.76 18.12 -16.85
N ASN A 171 -10.38 17.73 -15.65
CA ASN A 171 -10.16 18.64 -14.51
C ASN A 171 -8.68 19.07 -14.36
N GLY A 172 -7.80 18.71 -15.31
CA GLY A 172 -6.37 18.96 -15.29
C GLY A 172 -5.62 18.29 -14.14
N SER A 173 -5.93 17.02 -13.86
CA SER A 173 -5.10 16.13 -13.02
C SER A 173 -4.89 14.78 -13.69
N TRP A 174 -3.72 14.18 -13.43
CA TRP A 174 -3.40 12.80 -13.81
C TRP A 174 -4.21 11.80 -12.98
N THR A 175 -4.71 10.72 -13.60
CA THR A 175 -5.20 9.57 -12.85
C THR A 175 -4.02 8.80 -12.27
N SER A 176 -4.05 8.45 -10.99
CA SER A 176 -3.01 7.62 -10.38
C SER A 176 -3.40 6.16 -10.47
N SER A 177 -2.43 5.33 -10.85
CA SER A 177 -2.55 3.86 -10.77
C SER A 177 -1.37 3.26 -9.99
N ALA A 178 -0.58 4.09 -9.32
CA ALA A 178 0.53 3.68 -8.46
C ALA A 178 0.15 2.58 -7.46
N SER A 179 -1.10 2.52 -7.00
CA SER A 179 -1.60 1.46 -6.11
C SER A 179 -1.48 0.04 -6.70
N LEU A 180 -1.39 -0.09 -8.03
CA LEU A 180 -1.18 -1.37 -8.72
C LEU A 180 0.30 -1.77 -8.82
N CYS A 181 1.23 -0.81 -8.72
CA CYS A 181 2.68 -1.10 -8.66
C CYS A 181 3.14 -1.68 -7.34
N TRP A 182 2.31 -1.49 -6.35
CA TRP A 182 2.38 -2.16 -5.09
C TRP A 182 1.52 -3.37 -5.36
N GLY A 183 2.07 -4.34 -6.11
CA GLY A 183 1.38 -5.61 -6.35
C GLY A 183 0.83 -6.02 -4.99
N ILE A 184 -0.50 -6.01 -4.85
CA ILE A 184 -1.16 -6.07 -3.54
C ILE A 184 -0.44 -7.17 -2.78
N PRO A 185 0.36 -6.86 -1.73
CA PRO A 185 1.04 -7.92 -1.00
C PRO A 185 -0.04 -8.91 -0.65
N ASP A 186 0.18 -10.22 -0.84
CA ASP A 186 -0.86 -11.24 -0.63
C ASP A 186 -1.62 -11.03 0.70
N CYS A 187 -0.97 -10.34 1.65
CA CYS A 187 -1.52 -9.90 2.90
C CYS A 187 -2.68 -8.87 2.91
N PHE A 188 -3.03 -8.23 1.80
CA PHE A 188 -4.26 -7.42 1.70
C PHE A 188 -5.42 -8.19 1.06
N LYS A 189 -5.17 -9.39 0.54
CA LYS A 189 -6.23 -10.28 0.04
C LYS A 189 -7.03 -10.90 1.18
N THR A 190 -6.42 -11.05 2.36
CA THR A 190 -7.09 -11.48 3.59
C THR A 190 -7.18 -10.33 4.60
N PRO A 191 -8.30 -10.16 5.31
CA PRO A 191 -8.34 -9.28 6.48
C PRO A 191 -7.26 -9.73 7.48
N ALA A 192 -6.50 -8.78 8.03
CA ALA A 192 -5.58 -8.96 9.17
C ALA A 192 -4.17 -9.56 8.98
N SER A 193 -3.63 -9.81 7.77
CA SER A 193 -2.43 -10.67 7.67
C SER A 193 -1.05 -10.00 7.64
N CYS A 194 -0.87 -8.71 7.32
CA CYS A 194 0.46 -8.06 7.46
C CYS A 194 0.47 -6.53 7.60
N TRP A 195 1.57 -6.01 8.17
CA TRP A 195 1.91 -4.58 8.20
C TRP A 195 2.80 -4.20 7.03
N ILE A 196 2.51 -3.08 6.39
CA ILE A 196 3.32 -2.51 5.32
C ILE A 196 3.81 -1.14 5.75
N GLN A 197 5.11 -0.89 5.61
CA GLN A 197 5.65 0.45 5.84
C GLN A 197 5.16 1.37 4.72
N TYR A 198 4.40 2.41 5.07
CA TYR A 198 3.85 3.34 4.09
C TYR A 198 3.78 4.75 4.65
N ASN A 199 4.32 5.70 3.91
CA ASN A 199 4.36 7.10 4.33
C ASN A 199 3.04 7.83 4.03
N PHE A 200 1.92 7.35 4.58
CA PHE A 200 0.60 7.98 4.41
C PHE A 200 0.55 9.37 5.05
N THR A 201 -0.35 10.22 4.55
CA THR A 201 -0.69 11.49 5.23
C THR A 201 -1.74 11.24 6.31
N TYR A 202 -1.66 11.96 7.42
CA TYR A 202 -2.62 11.82 8.52
C TYR A 202 -2.87 13.16 9.21
N ASP A 203 -3.94 13.21 10.01
CA ASP A 203 -4.18 14.32 10.91
C ASP A 203 -3.21 14.28 12.11
N ASN A 204 -2.20 15.14 12.06
CA ASN A 204 -1.16 15.26 13.08
C ASN A 204 -1.45 16.36 14.12
N THR A 205 -2.68 16.90 14.17
CA THR A 205 -3.07 17.92 15.16
C THR A 205 -3.05 17.41 16.60
N TRP A 206 -3.20 16.11 16.82
CA TRP A 206 -3.13 15.45 18.12
C TRP A 206 -2.32 14.15 18.04
N ASP A 207 -1.00 14.29 17.95
CA ASP A 207 -0.07 13.19 17.70
C ASP A 207 1.08 13.20 18.71
N GLY A 208 1.19 12.11 19.48
CA GLY A 208 2.28 11.90 20.44
C GLY A 208 3.53 11.27 19.82
N CYS A 209 3.47 10.85 18.55
CA CYS A 209 4.50 10.10 17.84
C CYS A 209 5.03 10.82 16.60
N THR A 210 5.15 12.16 16.67
CA THR A 210 5.50 12.99 15.51
C THR A 210 6.81 12.56 14.85
N GLY A 211 6.79 12.42 13.52
CA GLY A 211 7.97 12.02 12.74
C GLY A 211 8.29 10.53 12.79
N GLY A 212 7.48 9.73 13.49
CA GLY A 212 7.62 8.29 13.57
C GLY A 212 7.49 7.56 12.22
N THR A 213 8.07 6.36 12.16
CA THR A 213 7.87 5.42 11.05
C THR A 213 6.40 5.03 10.97
N ARG A 214 5.88 4.89 9.75
CA ARG A 214 4.46 4.70 9.48
C ARG A 214 4.19 3.33 8.88
N TYR A 215 3.22 2.61 9.44
CA TYR A 215 2.78 1.32 8.93
C TYR A 215 1.27 1.32 8.71
N VAL A 216 0.81 0.53 7.75
CA VAL A 216 -0.60 0.42 7.38
C VAL A 216 -0.97 -1.05 7.17
N ARG A 217 -2.21 -1.39 7.54
CA ARG A 217 -2.77 -2.73 7.42
C ARG A 217 -4.28 -2.64 7.13
N ARG A 218 -4.85 -3.70 6.56
CA ARG A 218 -6.30 -3.83 6.39
C ARG A 218 -7.00 -4.18 7.70
N THR A 219 -8.13 -3.53 7.93
CA THR A 219 -9.04 -3.91 9.01
C THR A 219 -10.13 -4.85 8.48
N GLN A 220 -10.91 -5.41 9.41
CA GLN A 220 -12.15 -6.14 9.10
C GLN A 220 -13.37 -5.21 8.91
N TYR A 221 -13.22 -3.90 9.14
CA TYR A 221 -14.32 -2.95 9.15
C TYR A 221 -14.50 -2.27 7.80
N PRO A 222 -15.62 -2.49 7.09
CA PRO A 222 -15.86 -1.84 5.80
C PRO A 222 -15.92 -0.31 5.90
N SER A 223 -16.34 0.24 7.04
CA SER A 223 -16.41 1.69 7.26
C SER A 223 -15.06 2.34 7.55
N ALA A 224 -14.05 1.57 7.92
CA ALA A 224 -12.68 2.02 8.18
C ALA A 224 -11.68 0.96 7.67
N PRO A 225 -11.60 0.74 6.35
CA PRO A 225 -10.94 -0.43 5.75
C PRO A 225 -9.43 -0.47 5.98
N TYR A 226 -8.80 0.65 6.33
CA TYR A 226 -7.36 0.73 6.60
C TYR A 226 -7.09 1.31 7.99
N VAL A 227 -6.21 0.65 8.73
CA VAL A 227 -5.60 1.19 9.95
C VAL A 227 -4.17 1.61 9.61
N GLY A 228 -3.83 2.83 9.99
CA GLY A 228 -2.47 3.36 9.97
C GLY A 228 -1.97 3.51 11.39
N VAL A 229 -0.66 3.31 11.57
CA VAL A 229 0.02 3.55 12.84
C VAL A 229 1.28 4.38 12.62
N VAL A 230 1.52 5.34 13.51
CA VAL A 230 2.72 6.17 13.55
C VAL A 230 3.49 5.81 14.81
N LEU A 231 4.71 5.27 14.66
CA LEU A 231 5.46 4.72 15.78
C LEU A 231 6.16 5.81 16.61
N CYS A 232 5.93 5.82 17.92
CA CYS A 232 6.83 6.42 18.90
C CYS A 232 7.99 5.47 19.19
N SER A 233 7.67 4.18 19.31
CA SER A 233 8.57 3.03 19.48
C SER A 233 7.86 1.80 18.89
N PRO A 234 8.51 0.61 18.86
CA PRO A 234 7.84 -0.60 18.39
C PRO A 234 6.56 -0.95 19.16
N THR A 235 6.47 -0.63 20.46
CA THR A 235 5.31 -0.94 21.32
C THR A 235 4.35 0.22 21.52
N ARG A 236 4.76 1.45 21.19
CA ARG A 236 3.99 2.68 21.39
C ARG A 236 3.74 3.39 20.07
N TYR A 237 2.49 3.67 19.76
CA TYR A 237 2.12 4.25 18.46
C TYR A 237 0.80 5.02 18.51
N LYS A 238 0.65 5.96 17.58
CA LYS A 238 -0.62 6.63 17.29
C LYS A 238 -1.42 5.76 16.30
N ILE A 239 -2.66 5.43 16.66
CA ILE A 239 -3.60 4.74 15.75
C ILE A 239 -4.42 5.78 14.99
N VAL A 240 -4.52 5.60 13.67
CA VAL A 240 -5.35 6.40 12.76
C VAL A 240 -6.07 5.48 11.76
N LEU A 241 -7.17 5.95 11.18
CA LEU A 241 -8.00 5.16 10.25
C LEU A 241 -8.18 5.89 8.92
N GLY A 242 -8.35 5.13 7.84
CA GLY A 242 -8.52 5.67 6.49
C GLY A 242 -9.57 4.93 5.68
N SER A 243 -10.33 5.67 4.86
CA SER A 243 -11.27 5.16 3.86
C SER A 243 -10.58 4.53 2.67
N ALA A 244 -9.41 5.06 2.31
CA ALA A 244 -8.55 4.54 1.27
C ALA A 244 -7.08 4.67 1.67
N PHE A 245 -6.23 3.82 1.10
CA PHE A 245 -4.79 3.80 1.34
C PHE A 245 -4.11 5.14 1.00
N THR A 246 -4.62 5.87 0.01
CA THR A 246 -4.09 7.14 -0.49
C THR A 246 -4.66 8.38 0.21
N ASP A 247 -5.74 8.22 0.98
CA ASP A 247 -6.43 9.34 1.61
C ASP A 247 -5.69 9.80 2.87
N LYS A 248 -6.06 10.99 3.37
CA LYS A 248 -5.60 11.45 4.67
C LYS A 248 -6.24 10.59 5.77
N PHE A 249 -5.42 9.92 6.56
CA PHE A 249 -5.87 9.14 7.72
C PHE A 249 -6.30 10.08 8.85
N LEU A 250 -7.38 9.73 9.53
CA LEU A 250 -7.96 10.54 10.59
C LEU A 250 -7.76 9.90 11.96
N SER A 251 -7.71 10.72 13.01
CA SER A 251 -7.69 10.24 14.39
C SER A 251 -8.95 9.44 14.73
N VAL A 252 -8.81 8.57 15.74
CA VAL A 252 -9.90 7.73 16.25
C VAL A 252 -10.33 8.20 17.65
N GLY A 253 -11.64 8.27 17.89
CA GLY A 253 -12.23 8.65 19.17
C GLY A 253 -13.12 7.55 19.75
N ASP A 254 -12.98 7.32 21.05
CA ASP A 254 -13.71 6.33 21.84
C ASP A 254 -14.80 7.00 22.68
N GLY A 255 -16.02 6.48 22.56
CA GLY A 255 -17.20 6.94 23.28
C GLY A 255 -17.38 6.32 24.67
N ASN A 256 -16.83 5.13 24.93
CA ASN A 256 -17.01 4.41 26.20
C ASN A 256 -15.69 3.81 26.69
N GLY A 257 -14.85 4.68 27.25
CA GLY A 257 -13.55 4.30 27.77
C GLY A 257 -12.49 5.35 27.48
N SER A 258 -11.28 4.89 27.22
CA SER A 258 -10.13 5.73 26.84
C SER A 258 -9.42 5.19 25.61
N GLY A 259 -10.10 4.44 24.75
CA GLY A 259 -9.55 3.92 23.49
C GLY A 259 -8.76 2.62 23.62
N ALA A 260 -8.83 1.94 24.77
CA ALA A 260 -8.25 0.61 24.95
C ALA A 260 -8.84 -0.41 23.96
N ASP A 261 -10.10 -0.22 23.58
CA ASP A 261 -10.80 -1.04 22.61
C ASP A 261 -10.24 -0.90 21.19
N HIS A 262 -9.65 0.24 20.84
CA HIS A 262 -9.00 0.44 19.54
C HIS A 262 -7.79 -0.48 19.32
N CYS A 263 -7.26 -1.11 20.37
CA CYS A 263 -6.18 -2.07 20.25
C CYS A 263 -6.53 -3.28 19.37
N GLU A 264 -7.82 -3.58 19.15
CA GLU A 264 -8.23 -4.61 18.20
C GLU A 264 -7.78 -4.33 16.76
N LEU A 265 -7.69 -3.06 16.39
CA LEU A 265 -7.32 -2.63 15.04
C LEU A 265 -5.91 -3.08 14.68
N VAL A 266 -5.05 -3.18 15.69
CA VAL A 266 -3.65 -3.56 15.53
C VAL A 266 -3.40 -5.03 15.88
N GLY A 267 -4.39 -5.74 16.44
CA GLY A 267 -4.29 -7.12 16.89
C GLY A 267 -3.87 -7.29 18.36
N GLY A 268 -4.00 -6.24 19.18
CA GLY A 268 -3.76 -6.28 20.62
C GLY A 268 -5.05 -6.37 21.44
N TYR A 269 -4.91 -6.45 22.76
CA TYR A 269 -6.03 -6.66 23.70
C TYR A 269 -6.27 -5.43 24.61
N GLN A 270 -7.52 -5.21 25.01
CA GLN A 270 -7.89 -4.14 25.94
C GLN A 270 -7.18 -4.26 27.30
N THR A 271 -6.98 -5.48 27.78
CA THR A 271 -6.39 -5.77 29.10
C THR A 271 -4.91 -5.40 29.21
N GLU A 272 -4.22 -5.31 28.07
CA GLU A 272 -2.80 -4.96 27.99
C GLU A 272 -2.60 -3.51 27.54
N ALA A 273 -3.70 -2.78 27.36
CA ALA A 273 -3.68 -1.48 26.74
C ALA A 273 -3.22 -0.39 27.72
N ILE A 274 -2.20 0.38 27.34
CA ILE A 274 -1.73 1.56 28.07
C ILE A 274 -1.98 2.78 27.20
N MET A 275 -2.77 3.73 27.73
CA MET A 275 -3.19 4.94 27.02
C MET A 275 -2.41 6.15 27.52
N ALA A 276 -2.24 7.14 26.64
CA ALA A 276 -1.70 8.44 27.02
C ALA A 276 -2.52 9.13 28.11
N ASN A 277 -3.83 8.89 28.14
CA ASN A 277 -4.80 9.53 29.04
C ASN A 277 -4.77 11.07 29.00
N ASP A 278 -4.38 11.63 27.85
CA ASP A 278 -4.25 13.07 27.61
C ASP A 278 -5.45 13.67 26.86
N TYR A 279 -6.50 12.87 26.66
CA TYR A 279 -7.71 13.21 25.93
C TYR A 279 -8.44 14.47 26.41
N THR A 280 -8.19 14.92 27.64
CA THR A 280 -8.77 16.16 28.20
C THR A 280 -8.23 17.41 27.51
N THR A 281 -7.05 17.32 26.91
CA THR A 281 -6.38 18.41 26.19
C THR A 281 -6.47 18.30 24.67
N ALA A 282 -7.05 17.19 24.17
CA ALA A 282 -7.16 16.91 22.75
C ALA A 282 -7.99 17.98 22.00
N PRO A 283 -7.53 18.48 20.82
CA PRO A 283 -8.28 19.39 19.99
C PRO A 283 -9.55 18.73 19.44
N THR A 284 -10.56 19.54 19.15
CA THR A 284 -11.78 19.08 18.51
C THR A 284 -11.55 18.99 17.00
N VAL A 285 -11.57 17.77 16.46
CA VAL A 285 -11.27 17.49 15.05
C VAL A 285 -12.29 16.51 14.45
N THR A 286 -12.29 16.38 13.12
CA THR A 286 -13.03 15.32 12.44
C THR A 286 -12.22 14.03 12.46
N GLY A 287 -12.83 12.94 12.92
CA GLY A 287 -12.19 11.64 13.00
C GLY A 287 -13.18 10.48 12.93
N TYR A 288 -12.63 9.27 12.98
CA TYR A 288 -13.43 8.06 13.14
C TYR A 288 -13.85 7.91 14.60
N LYS A 289 -15.05 7.41 14.83
CA LYS A 289 -15.57 7.21 16.17
C LYS A 289 -16.48 6.01 16.28
N ARG A 290 -16.47 5.41 17.46
CA ARG A 290 -17.39 4.37 17.93
C ARG A 290 -17.44 4.39 19.46
N SER A 291 -18.28 3.55 20.06
CA SER A 291 -18.38 3.48 21.51
C SER A 291 -17.85 2.17 22.07
N ASN A 292 -18.02 1.04 21.38
CA ASN A 292 -17.64 -0.26 21.91
C ASN A 292 -16.79 -1.08 20.94
N TRP A 293 -16.05 -2.05 21.50
CA TRP A 293 -15.32 -3.07 20.74
C TRP A 293 -16.23 -3.76 19.73
N GLY A 294 -15.72 -4.07 18.53
CA GLY A 294 -16.50 -4.75 17.51
C GLY A 294 -17.48 -3.87 16.73
N GLU A 295 -17.79 -2.65 17.18
CA GLU A 295 -18.72 -1.76 16.47
C GLU A 295 -18.12 -1.17 15.19
N PRO A 296 -18.93 -0.96 14.14
CA PRO A 296 -18.49 -0.25 12.95
C PRO A 296 -18.19 1.22 13.29
N PHE A 297 -17.16 1.76 12.64
CA PHE A 297 -16.80 3.17 12.81
C PHE A 297 -17.71 4.09 11.99
N THR A 298 -17.95 5.29 12.51
CA THR A 298 -18.56 6.41 11.78
C THR A 298 -17.61 7.60 11.77
N VAL A 299 -17.70 8.46 10.76
CA VAL A 299 -16.94 9.72 10.74
C VAL A 299 -17.73 10.80 11.46
N GLY A 300 -17.08 11.56 12.33
CA GLY A 300 -17.69 12.71 13.01
C GLY A 300 -16.71 13.47 13.89
N THR A 301 -17.23 14.36 14.73
CA THR A 301 -16.40 15.17 15.62
C THR A 301 -15.92 14.39 16.84
N ILE A 302 -14.63 14.43 17.12
CA ILE A 302 -13.94 13.80 18.26
C ILE A 302 -13.07 14.83 19.00
N GLY A 303 -12.65 14.53 20.24
CA GLY A 303 -11.75 15.37 21.03
C GLY A 303 -12.32 15.80 22.38
N LYS A 304 -11.66 16.74 23.06
CA LYS A 304 -12.01 17.09 24.45
C LYS A 304 -13.45 17.54 24.64
N ALA A 305 -14.02 18.24 23.66
CA ALA A 305 -15.35 18.83 23.71
C ALA A 305 -16.48 17.87 23.28
N THR A 306 -16.19 16.59 23.09
CA THR A 306 -17.19 15.58 22.68
C THR A 306 -17.19 14.40 23.65
N SER A 307 -18.20 13.53 23.56
CA SER A 307 -18.20 12.24 24.27
C SER A 307 -17.19 11.25 23.70
N TYR A 308 -16.62 11.52 22.52
CA TYR A 308 -15.69 10.65 21.81
C TYR A 308 -14.25 11.15 22.00
N LYS A 309 -13.58 10.61 23.02
CA LYS A 309 -12.26 11.02 23.48
C LYS A 309 -11.16 10.40 22.62
N CYS A 310 -10.12 11.17 22.31
CA CYS A 310 -8.98 10.68 21.53
C CYS A 310 -7.66 10.93 22.26
N ASN A 311 -6.79 9.91 22.28
CA ASN A 311 -5.46 9.99 22.89
C ASN A 311 -4.38 10.28 21.83
N SER A 312 -3.26 10.85 22.28
CA SER A 312 -2.11 11.14 21.41
C SER A 312 -1.30 9.89 21.03
N TRP A 313 -1.33 8.82 21.83
CA TRP A 313 -0.70 7.52 21.55
C TRP A 313 -1.37 6.38 22.35
N HIS A 314 -1.07 5.14 21.93
CA HIS A 314 -1.54 3.88 22.51
C HIS A 314 -0.36 2.89 22.61
N GLU A 315 -0.35 2.03 23.62
CA GLU A 315 0.39 0.77 23.66
C GLU A 315 -0.63 -0.36 23.83
N CYS A 316 -0.56 -1.42 23.03
CA CYS A 316 -1.59 -2.48 23.01
C CYS A 316 -1.05 -3.87 23.32
N GLY A 317 0.10 -3.97 24.01
CA GLY A 317 0.74 -5.25 24.31
C GLY A 317 1.47 -5.92 23.14
N ILE A 318 1.43 -5.33 21.94
CA ILE A 318 2.06 -5.86 20.73
C ILE A 318 3.14 -4.93 20.17
N THR A 319 4.06 -5.48 19.38
CA THR A 319 5.06 -4.72 18.62
C THR A 319 4.67 -4.55 17.16
N ILE A 320 4.89 -3.37 16.59
CA ILE A 320 4.63 -3.07 15.18
C ILE A 320 5.96 -2.68 14.47
N PRO A 321 6.24 -3.23 13.26
CA PRO A 321 5.44 -4.22 12.56
C PRO A 321 5.47 -5.58 13.27
N THR A 322 4.32 -6.23 13.39
CA THR A 322 4.29 -7.64 13.81
C THR A 322 5.00 -8.47 12.74
N GLN A 323 5.74 -9.50 13.15
CA GLN A 323 6.27 -10.49 12.21
C GLN A 323 5.08 -11.06 11.40
N PRO A 324 5.16 -11.13 10.07
CA PRO A 324 4.06 -11.61 9.23
C PRO A 324 3.65 -13.02 9.66
N GLU A 325 2.35 -13.32 9.61
CA GLU A 325 1.87 -14.67 9.90
C GLU A 325 2.56 -15.67 8.95
N PRO A 326 2.99 -16.84 9.47
CA PRO A 326 3.64 -17.85 8.66
C PRO A 326 2.75 -18.28 7.48
N PRO A 327 3.23 -18.25 6.23
CA PRO A 327 2.41 -18.55 5.05
C PRO A 327 1.68 -19.89 5.10
N CYS A 328 2.21 -20.89 5.81
CA CYS A 328 1.57 -22.20 5.89
C CYS A 328 0.50 -22.34 6.97
N PHE A 329 0.25 -21.30 7.75
CA PHE A 329 -0.90 -21.29 8.65
C PHE A 329 -2.23 -21.26 7.86
N ASN A 330 -2.18 -20.97 6.55
CA ASN A 330 -3.30 -21.04 5.63
C ASN A 330 -3.40 -22.38 4.86
N THR A 331 -2.51 -23.34 5.11
CA THR A 331 -2.54 -24.67 4.48
C THR A 331 -3.10 -25.72 5.43
N SER A 332 -3.81 -26.72 4.90
CA SER A 332 -4.35 -27.85 5.69
C SER A 332 -3.27 -28.80 6.19
N THR A 333 -2.03 -28.68 5.70
CA THR A 333 -0.86 -29.44 6.13
C THR A 333 -0.08 -28.67 7.19
N SER A 334 0.25 -29.30 8.32
CA SER A 334 1.14 -28.68 9.31
C SER A 334 2.52 -28.50 8.69
N CYS A 335 3.11 -27.32 8.89
CA CYS A 335 4.44 -27.01 8.40
C CYS A 335 5.17 -26.14 9.44
N TRP A 336 6.50 -26.22 9.42
CA TRP A 336 7.38 -25.37 10.24
C TRP A 336 7.73 -24.08 9.50
N ASN A 337 7.66 -22.95 10.19
CA ASN A 337 8.22 -21.69 9.70
C ASN A 337 9.09 -21.04 10.77
N GLU A 338 10.19 -20.42 10.33
CA GLU A 338 11.01 -19.59 11.20
C GLU A 338 10.18 -18.38 11.65
N TYR A 339 9.98 -18.23 12.96
CA TYR A 339 9.14 -17.18 13.53
C TYR A 339 9.66 -16.81 14.92
N SER A 340 9.92 -15.52 15.11
CA SER A 340 10.50 -15.01 16.36
C SER A 340 9.39 -14.70 17.38
N PHE A 341 8.85 -15.72 18.04
CA PHE A 341 7.84 -15.55 19.09
C PHE A 341 8.45 -15.15 20.44
N VAL A 342 7.66 -14.46 21.26
CA VAL A 342 7.96 -14.19 22.68
C VAL A 342 7.57 -15.43 23.48
N HIS A 343 8.42 -15.86 24.41
CA HIS A 343 8.17 -17.05 25.22
C HIS A 343 8.57 -16.84 26.67
N ASP A 344 8.15 -17.76 27.52
CA ASP A 344 8.57 -17.81 28.89
C ASP A 344 10.05 -18.17 29.02
N THR A 345 10.79 -17.31 29.71
CA THR A 345 12.24 -17.44 29.93
C THR A 345 12.57 -17.96 31.32
N ALA A 346 11.56 -18.16 32.18
CA ALA A 346 11.76 -18.59 33.57
C ALA A 346 12.41 -19.99 33.68
N TRP A 347 12.20 -20.85 32.68
CA TRP A 347 12.89 -22.13 32.53
C TRP A 347 13.14 -22.41 31.06
N ASN A 348 14.35 -22.10 30.59
CA ASN A 348 14.74 -22.32 29.20
C ASN A 348 16.15 -22.94 29.14
N GLY A 349 16.27 -24.11 28.52
CA GLY A 349 17.54 -24.78 28.30
C GLY A 349 18.30 -24.27 27.07
N CYS A 350 17.68 -23.43 26.24
CA CYS A 350 18.25 -22.85 25.03
C CYS A 350 18.61 -21.38 25.25
N THR A 351 19.67 -20.89 24.59
CA THR A 351 20.13 -19.50 24.68
C THR A 351 20.12 -18.83 23.31
N GLY A 352 18.98 -18.23 22.94
CA GLY A 352 18.88 -17.36 21.76
C GLY A 352 18.95 -18.10 20.43
N GLY A 353 18.37 -19.29 20.39
CA GLY A 353 18.31 -20.14 19.20
C GLY A 353 17.36 -19.62 18.12
N LYS A 354 17.48 -20.18 16.90
CA LYS A 354 16.44 -19.99 15.89
C LYS A 354 15.12 -20.54 16.38
N ARG A 355 14.03 -19.81 16.12
CA ARG A 355 12.69 -20.16 16.60
C ARG A 355 11.78 -20.51 15.44
N TYR A 356 10.95 -21.53 15.64
CA TYR A 356 10.01 -22.01 14.64
C TYR A 356 8.63 -22.22 15.24
N VAL A 357 7.58 -22.01 14.44
CA VAL A 357 6.19 -22.27 14.84
C VAL A 357 5.51 -23.20 13.85
N MET A 358 4.53 -23.95 14.35
CA MET A 358 3.67 -24.84 13.60
C MET A 358 2.25 -24.82 14.18
N LYS A 359 1.23 -24.91 13.32
CA LYS A 359 -0.15 -25.16 13.76
C LYS A 359 -0.29 -26.59 14.28
N THR A 360 -0.89 -26.74 15.45
CA THR A 360 -1.21 -28.05 16.00
C THR A 360 -2.63 -28.48 15.60
N LYS A 361 -2.95 -29.75 15.86
CA LYS A 361 -4.32 -30.29 15.74
C LYS A 361 -5.18 -30.04 17.00
N TYR A 362 -4.61 -29.46 18.05
CA TYR A 362 -5.24 -29.31 19.36
C TYR A 362 -5.84 -27.92 19.50
N THR A 363 -7.15 -27.85 19.76
CA THR A 363 -7.87 -26.57 19.90
C THR A 363 -7.48 -25.79 21.17
N SER A 364 -7.05 -26.50 22.22
CA SER A 364 -6.61 -25.90 23.49
C SER A 364 -5.18 -25.36 23.44
N ALA A 365 -4.41 -25.66 22.39
CA ALA A 365 -3.06 -25.15 22.18
C ALA A 365 -2.78 -25.12 20.68
N PRO A 366 -3.37 -24.16 19.97
CA PRO A 366 -3.43 -24.15 18.50
C PRO A 366 -2.07 -23.99 17.83
N ILE A 367 -1.05 -23.52 18.56
CA ILE A 367 0.28 -23.26 18.02
C ILE A 367 1.35 -23.85 18.94
N VAL A 368 2.26 -24.61 18.34
CA VAL A 368 3.50 -25.04 18.99
C VAL A 368 4.65 -24.18 18.51
N GLY A 369 5.47 -23.71 19.45
CA GLY A 369 6.70 -22.98 19.20
C GLY A 369 7.90 -23.81 19.65
N VAL A 370 8.99 -23.80 18.88
CA VAL A 370 10.26 -24.42 19.28
C VAL A 370 11.40 -23.42 19.18
N GLU A 371 12.30 -23.44 20.16
CA GLU A 371 13.58 -22.74 20.11
C GLU A 371 14.72 -23.76 19.99
N LEU A 372 15.54 -23.66 18.95
CA LEU A 372 16.67 -24.57 18.73
C LEU A 372 17.87 -24.21 19.63
N CYS A 373 18.22 -25.08 20.58
CA CYS A 373 19.51 -25.01 21.27
C CYS A 373 20.66 -25.32 20.30
N ASN A 374 20.46 -26.28 19.39
CA ASN A 374 21.36 -26.67 18.29
C ASN A 374 20.59 -27.52 17.26
N SER A 375 21.30 -28.15 16.30
CA SER A 375 20.69 -28.93 15.21
C SER A 375 19.92 -30.20 15.66
N THR A 376 20.06 -30.63 16.91
CA THR A 376 19.44 -31.85 17.43
C THR A 376 18.74 -31.63 18.78
N ARG A 377 18.64 -30.38 19.23
CA ARG A 377 18.14 -30.03 20.57
C ARG A 377 17.31 -28.77 20.50
N TYR A 378 16.11 -28.82 21.05
CA TYR A 378 15.20 -27.69 21.11
C TYR A 378 14.36 -27.70 22.37
N GLN A 379 13.82 -26.54 22.73
CA GLN A 379 12.84 -26.35 23.78
C GLN A 379 11.46 -26.14 23.14
N ILE A 380 10.42 -26.78 23.67
CA ILE A 380 9.04 -26.69 23.18
C ILE A 380 8.23 -25.73 24.06
N PHE A 381 7.42 -24.91 23.41
CA PHE A 381 6.46 -23.99 24.03
C PHE A 381 5.11 -24.08 23.33
N LEU A 382 4.05 -23.64 24.00
CA LEU A 382 2.71 -23.54 23.43
C LEU A 382 2.16 -22.13 23.50
N GLY A 383 1.35 -21.77 22.51
CA GLY A 383 0.67 -20.48 22.46
C GLY A 383 -0.73 -20.60 21.90
N GLY A 384 -1.62 -19.75 22.43
CA GLY A 384 -2.98 -19.54 21.91
C GLY A 384 -2.98 -18.77 20.58
N ASN A 385 -2.03 -17.85 20.41
CA ASN A 385 -1.85 -17.05 19.20
C ASN A 385 -0.35 -16.73 18.98
N LEU A 386 0.03 -16.38 17.75
CA LEU A 386 1.41 -16.00 17.39
C LEU A 386 1.90 -14.75 18.12
N THR A 387 0.96 -13.88 18.52
CA THR A 387 1.22 -12.64 19.25
C THR A 387 1.37 -12.85 20.75
N ASP A 388 0.93 -13.99 21.28
CA ASP A 388 0.89 -14.23 22.72
C ASP A 388 2.27 -14.63 23.23
N LYS A 389 2.49 -14.49 24.54
CA LYS A 389 3.65 -15.08 25.19
C LYS A 389 3.48 -16.60 25.22
N PHE A 390 4.34 -17.32 24.51
CA PHE A 390 4.35 -18.78 24.51
C PHE A 390 4.80 -19.31 25.88
N LEU A 391 4.05 -20.25 26.44
CA LEU A 391 4.26 -20.78 27.77
C LEU A 391 5.05 -22.09 27.74
N ASN A 392 5.76 -22.34 28.84
CA ASN A 392 6.34 -23.66 29.10
C ASN A 392 5.23 -24.71 29.25
N ILE A 393 5.58 -25.95 28.92
CA ILE A 393 4.66 -27.09 28.98
C ILE A 393 4.96 -27.96 30.20
N GLY A 394 3.93 -28.64 30.70
CA GLY A 394 4.04 -29.53 31.85
C GLY A 394 3.34 -30.85 31.62
N ASP A 395 4.02 -31.93 32.00
CA ASP A 395 3.49 -33.29 31.97
C ASP A 395 2.90 -33.67 33.34
N GLY A 396 1.69 -34.21 33.31
CA GLY A 396 0.99 -34.68 34.50
C GLY A 396 1.29 -36.14 34.85
N GLU A 397 1.49 -37.01 33.87
CA GLU A 397 1.65 -38.45 34.10
C GLU A 397 2.52 -39.08 33.00
N GLY A 398 3.53 -39.86 33.40
CA GLY A 398 4.39 -40.57 32.46
C GLY A 398 5.86 -40.28 32.69
N THR A 399 6.67 -40.49 31.65
CA THR A 399 8.13 -40.41 31.73
C THR A 399 8.60 -38.97 31.48
N ALA A 400 8.35 -38.07 32.43
CA ALA A 400 8.90 -36.71 32.47
C ALA A 400 8.72 -35.90 31.17
N GLY A 401 7.56 -36.01 30.52
CA GLY A 401 7.19 -35.29 29.29
C GLY A 401 7.64 -35.92 27.97
N ALA A 402 8.05 -37.20 27.93
CA ALA A 402 8.45 -37.84 26.67
C ALA A 402 7.38 -37.75 25.56
N ASP A 403 6.11 -37.75 25.94
CA ASP A 403 4.92 -37.62 25.09
C ASP A 403 4.77 -36.25 24.42
N HIS A 404 5.35 -35.18 24.97
CA HIS A 404 5.30 -33.86 24.33
C HIS A 404 5.99 -33.85 22.95
N CYS A 405 6.83 -34.84 22.63
CA CYS A 405 7.42 -35.00 21.30
C CYS A 405 6.36 -35.17 20.19
N GLU A 406 5.16 -35.63 20.54
CA GLU A 406 4.04 -35.76 19.60
C GLU A 406 3.58 -34.41 19.04
N LEU A 407 3.75 -33.32 19.81
CA LEU A 407 3.39 -31.96 19.38
C LEU A 407 4.17 -31.50 18.15
N VAL A 408 5.37 -32.06 17.96
CA VAL A 408 6.31 -31.71 16.90
C VAL A 408 6.46 -32.82 15.85
N GLY A 409 5.59 -33.85 15.91
CA GLY A 409 5.56 -34.98 14.98
C GLY A 409 6.53 -36.12 15.32
N GLY A 410 7.12 -36.13 16.52
CA GLY A 410 7.96 -37.22 17.03
C GLY A 410 7.16 -38.29 17.79
N GLN A 411 7.86 -39.31 18.31
CA GLN A 411 7.28 -40.39 19.12
C GLN A 411 7.89 -40.39 20.53
N GLU A 412 7.09 -40.77 21.54
CA GLU A 412 7.52 -40.86 22.94
C GLU A 412 8.81 -41.69 23.12
N MET A 413 8.89 -42.83 22.44
CA MET A 413 10.01 -43.77 22.53
C MET A 413 11.35 -43.23 22.01
N ASP A 414 11.31 -42.16 21.22
CA ASP A 414 12.48 -41.49 20.64
C ASP A 414 12.88 -40.23 21.42
N ALA A 415 12.17 -39.90 22.51
CA ALA A 415 12.45 -38.76 23.35
C ALA A 415 13.78 -38.94 24.11
N VAL A 416 14.63 -37.91 24.09
CA VAL A 416 15.93 -37.91 24.80
C VAL A 416 15.94 -36.75 25.79
N LEU A 417 15.49 -37.03 27.02
CA LEU A 417 15.35 -36.02 28.07
C LEU A 417 16.67 -35.81 28.84
N PRO A 418 17.03 -34.57 29.23
CA PRO A 418 18.28 -34.28 29.92
C PRO A 418 18.24 -34.51 31.44
N GLY A 419 17.10 -34.95 31.99
CA GLY A 419 16.97 -35.25 33.42
C GLY A 419 16.98 -34.04 34.36
N THR A 420 16.88 -32.81 33.85
CA THR A 420 16.94 -31.58 34.66
C THR A 420 15.63 -31.21 35.36
N TYR A 421 14.58 -32.01 35.16
CA TYR A 421 13.24 -31.79 35.66
C TYR A 421 13.14 -31.65 37.19
N VAL A 422 14.05 -32.27 37.94
CA VAL A 422 14.11 -32.19 39.40
C VAL A 422 14.42 -30.79 39.93
N ASN A 423 14.97 -29.91 39.09
CA ASN A 423 15.39 -28.56 39.47
C ASN A 423 14.49 -27.46 38.89
N ALA A 424 13.37 -27.82 38.24
CA ALA A 424 12.49 -26.87 37.61
C ALA A 424 11.75 -25.99 38.65
N PRO A 425 11.68 -24.66 38.46
CA PRO A 425 10.91 -23.77 39.33
C PRO A 425 9.40 -23.99 39.13
N ALA A 426 8.59 -23.51 40.07
CA ALA A 426 7.14 -23.45 39.88
C ALA A 426 6.81 -22.42 38.78
N LEU A 427 6.17 -22.87 37.71
CA LEU A 427 5.81 -22.04 36.56
C LEU A 427 4.30 -22.04 36.31
N THR A 428 3.83 -20.96 35.70
CA THR A 428 2.52 -20.92 35.05
C THR A 428 2.64 -21.59 33.68
N VAL A 429 1.91 -22.69 33.48
CA VAL A 429 1.97 -23.49 32.25
C VAL A 429 0.59 -23.63 31.61
N GLU A 430 0.59 -23.82 30.29
CA GLU A 430 -0.61 -24.21 29.55
C GLU A 430 -0.82 -25.72 29.71
N LYS A 431 -2.00 -26.12 30.20
CA LYS A 431 -2.32 -27.52 30.49
C LYS A 431 -2.98 -28.16 29.28
N ILE A 432 -2.44 -29.26 28.79
CA ILE A 432 -3.12 -30.14 27.84
C ILE A 432 -3.19 -31.54 28.44
N ALA A 433 -4.40 -32.09 28.55
CA ALA A 433 -4.55 -33.50 28.81
C ALA A 433 -4.27 -34.25 27.50
N MET A 434 -3.07 -34.84 27.39
CA MET A 434 -2.74 -35.74 26.28
C MET A 434 -3.34 -37.15 26.51
N HIS A 435 -3.66 -37.49 27.77
CA HIS A 435 -4.48 -38.64 28.15
C HIS A 435 -5.45 -38.32 29.31
N ASP A 436 -6.58 -39.04 29.37
CA ASP A 436 -7.66 -38.84 30.33
C ASP A 436 -7.21 -39.10 31.77
N GLY A 437 -7.13 -38.01 32.56
CA GLY A 437 -7.08 -38.02 34.03
C GLY A 437 -5.68 -38.04 34.65
N ALA A 438 -5.05 -36.87 34.80
CA ALA A 438 -3.76 -36.75 35.51
C ALA A 438 -3.58 -35.41 36.26
N LYS A 439 -2.83 -35.45 37.37
CA LYS A 439 -2.38 -34.29 38.19
C LYS A 439 -1.04 -33.74 37.65
N TYR A 440 -0.77 -32.44 37.75
CA TYR A 440 0.20 -31.74 36.88
C TYR A 440 1.58 -31.45 37.49
N SER A 441 2.66 -31.57 36.68
CA SER A 441 4.02 -31.07 36.95
C SER A 441 4.68 -30.48 35.68
N VAL A 442 5.68 -29.60 35.79
CA VAL A 442 6.18 -28.75 34.67
C VAL A 442 7.50 -29.26 34.08
N PHE A 443 7.59 -29.57 32.77
CA PHE A 443 8.81 -30.10 32.15
C PHE A 443 9.04 -29.66 30.69
N GLY A 444 10.27 -29.20 30.40
CA GLY A 444 10.76 -28.99 29.03
C GLY A 444 11.28 -30.29 28.40
N VAL A 445 10.96 -30.50 27.13
CA VAL A 445 11.16 -31.77 26.43
C VAL A 445 12.16 -31.61 25.30
N TYR A 446 12.99 -32.63 25.16
CA TYR A 446 14.09 -32.68 24.22
C TYR A 446 13.90 -33.93 23.35
N ALA A 447 13.73 -33.73 22.04
CA ALA A 447 13.74 -34.82 21.07
C ALA A 447 14.80 -34.57 20.00
N VAL A 448 15.33 -35.65 19.44
CA VAL A 448 16.36 -35.62 18.40
C VAL A 448 15.68 -35.80 17.05
N PHE A 449 15.58 -34.72 16.28
CA PHE A 449 15.41 -34.81 14.83
C PHE A 449 16.26 -33.74 14.15
N GLY A 450 17.08 -34.17 13.18
CA GLY A 450 17.80 -33.27 12.29
C GLY A 450 16.89 -32.87 11.14
N VAL A 451 16.43 -31.61 11.13
CA VAL A 451 15.71 -31.05 9.98
C VAL A 451 16.72 -30.28 9.12
N ARG A 452 16.97 -30.77 7.90
CA ARG A 452 17.55 -29.95 6.84
C ARG A 452 16.45 -29.02 6.30
N PRO A 453 16.70 -27.72 6.06
CA PRO A 453 15.64 -26.74 5.79
C PRO A 453 14.99 -26.79 4.39
N ASP A 454 15.29 -27.79 3.55
CA ASP A 454 15.07 -27.69 2.10
C ASP A 454 14.14 -28.77 1.51
N CYS A 455 13.09 -29.24 2.20
CA CYS A 455 12.19 -30.26 1.62
C CYS A 455 10.69 -29.98 1.82
N PRO A 456 9.92 -29.71 0.74
CA PRO A 456 8.45 -29.61 0.77
C PRO A 456 7.71 -30.96 0.85
N SER A 457 8.39 -32.05 1.20
CA SER A 457 7.81 -33.40 1.17
C SER A 457 8.59 -34.35 2.08
N CYS A 458 8.15 -34.52 3.32
CA CYS A 458 8.54 -35.67 4.13
C CYS A 458 7.34 -36.58 4.33
N MET A 459 7.02 -37.33 3.27
CA MET A 459 6.37 -38.62 3.39
C MET A 459 7.29 -39.58 4.14
N LEU A 460 6.67 -40.40 5.01
CA LEU A 460 7.04 -41.77 5.38
C LEU A 460 8.20 -42.36 4.56
N TYR A 461 9.33 -42.68 5.21
CA TYR A 461 10.16 -43.85 4.88
C TYR A 461 11.00 -44.23 6.10
N THR A 462 10.48 -45.14 6.93
CA THR A 462 11.33 -45.98 7.78
C THR A 462 11.95 -47.05 6.89
N ASN A 463 13.23 -46.90 6.56
CA ASN A 463 13.97 -47.96 5.88
C ASN A 463 14.17 -49.15 6.83
N TYR A 464 13.88 -50.33 6.28
CA TYR A 464 14.02 -51.65 6.84
C TYR A 464 15.29 -51.87 7.69
N TYR A 465 15.10 -52.27 8.95
CA TYR A 465 15.95 -53.24 9.64
C TYR A 465 15.06 -54.07 10.61
N SER A 466 14.67 -55.28 10.20
CA SER A 466 14.37 -56.39 11.13
C SER A 466 15.71 -57.03 11.53
N PRO A 467 15.97 -57.54 12.77
CA PRO A 467 15.17 -58.58 13.46
C PRO A 467 15.28 -58.53 15.03
N PRO A 468 14.95 -59.58 15.83
CA PRO A 468 14.03 -60.71 15.65
C PRO A 468 12.84 -60.69 16.63
N LYS A 469 11.81 -61.45 16.25
CA LYS A 469 10.67 -61.87 17.07
C LYS A 469 11.12 -62.37 18.45
N ARG A 470 10.63 -61.76 19.54
CA ARG A 470 10.46 -62.45 20.84
C ARG A 470 9.00 -62.36 21.28
N LYS A 471 8.33 -63.51 21.19
CA LYS A 471 7.06 -63.80 21.84
C LYS A 471 7.16 -63.42 23.32
N ARG A 472 6.30 -62.54 23.82
CA ARG A 472 6.01 -62.50 25.26
C ARG A 472 5.02 -63.61 25.57
N SER A 473 5.54 -64.69 26.15
CA SER A 473 4.75 -65.67 26.88
C SER A 473 4.12 -64.98 28.09
N TYR A 474 2.82 -65.17 28.27
CA TYR A 474 2.13 -64.93 29.54
C TYR A 474 2.78 -65.82 30.61
N VAL A 475 3.33 -65.20 31.67
CA VAL A 475 3.58 -65.91 32.95
C VAL A 475 2.71 -65.23 34.00
N ARG A 476 1.70 -65.99 34.41
CA ARG A 476 0.74 -65.70 35.46
C ARG A 476 1.35 -66.22 36.76
N THR A 477 1.86 -65.36 37.63
CA THR A 477 2.30 -65.78 38.97
C THR A 477 1.17 -65.54 39.95
N VAL A 478 0.63 -66.65 40.44
CA VAL A 478 -0.38 -66.76 41.50
C VAL A 478 0.35 -66.65 42.84
N SER A 479 0.03 -65.65 43.65
CA SER A 479 0.41 -65.61 45.06
C SER A 479 -0.63 -66.38 45.88
N ARG A 480 -0.25 -67.55 46.40
CA ARG A 480 -0.95 -68.22 47.51
C ARG A 480 -0.58 -67.53 48.81
N LEU A 481 -1.60 -67.05 49.53
CA LEU A 481 -1.55 -66.81 50.97
C LEU A 481 -1.69 -68.15 51.69
N ASN A 482 -0.77 -68.45 52.60
CA ASN A 482 -0.92 -69.41 53.69
C ASN A 482 -0.19 -68.83 54.92
N ASN A 483 -0.94 -68.10 55.74
CA ASN A 483 -1.11 -68.33 57.18
C ASN A 483 -2.09 -67.30 57.74
#